data_AF-A0A3N7HPW5-F1
#
_entry.id   AF-A0A3N7HPW5-F1
#
_cell.length_a   1.000
_cell.length_b   1.000
_cell.length_c   1.000
_cell.angle_alpha   90.00
_cell.angle_beta   90.00
_cell.angle_gamma   90.00
#
_symmetry.space_group_name_H-M   'P 1'
#
loop_
_entity.id
_entity.type
_entity.pdbx_description
1 polymer ?
#
loop_
_entity_poly.entity_id
_entity_poly.type
_entity_poly.pdbx_seq_one_letter_code
_entity_poly.pdbx_strand_id
1 'polypeptide(L)'
;MATGTITKTTTYLSTLKTRIAPDVRHPRHHGVKMQAHHILSAEGAKLSQLGRKLVGFGYDINVAKNLAFLPCTLQGACYLGIQPHRGNHTALSDGEAQDEFDDDDAHPRDYHALVARAIKRLEVKIDKKCTGRDGDKDKDAVMSIMNDLSQEILMLIYGKPNRARLTKVADSFLLGNTIGCSGADSVGSHSASRPCPVHRNHYQRQRVGQTVENITFELKDGRYVPRPGR
;
A
#
# COMPACT_ATOMS: atom_id res chain seq x y z
N MET A 1 6.51 -26.40 -15.00
CA MET A 1 6.30 -26.07 -13.56
C MET A 1 5.60 -24.73 -13.49
N ALA A 2 4.58 -24.55 -12.64
CA ALA A 2 3.95 -23.24 -12.46
C ALA A 2 4.98 -22.25 -11.87
N THR A 3 5.28 -21.18 -12.59
CA THR A 3 6.28 -20.17 -12.18
C THR A 3 5.68 -19.01 -11.38
N GLY A 4 4.36 -18.97 -11.23
CA GLY A 4 3.64 -17.92 -10.50
C GLY A 4 3.34 -18.29 -9.05
N THR A 5 2.95 -17.30 -8.25
CA THR A 5 2.48 -17.46 -6.88
C THR A 5 1.56 -16.30 -6.47
N ILE A 6 0.52 -16.61 -5.69
CA ILE A 6 -0.30 -15.60 -5.00
C ILE A 6 -0.06 -15.61 -3.49
N THR A 7 0.95 -16.35 -3.03
CA THR A 7 1.38 -16.41 -1.64
C THR A 7 2.47 -15.38 -1.42
N LYS A 8 2.34 -14.60 -0.34
CA LYS A 8 3.37 -13.66 0.10
C LYS A 8 4.62 -14.44 0.53
N THR A 9 5.79 -14.06 0.02
CA THR A 9 7.08 -14.57 0.51
C THR A 9 7.60 -13.70 1.64
N THR A 10 8.77 -13.99 2.21
CA THR A 10 9.44 -13.07 3.15
C THR A 10 10.39 -12.09 2.44
N THR A 11 10.60 -12.24 1.14
CA THR A 11 11.62 -11.52 0.36
C THR A 11 11.11 -10.25 -0.32
N TYR A 12 9.80 -9.98 -0.31
CA TYR A 12 9.24 -8.78 -0.94
C TYR A 12 9.74 -7.48 -0.30
N LEU A 13 9.97 -7.52 1.02
CA LEU A 13 10.46 -6.37 1.78
C LEU A 13 11.90 -6.02 1.39
N SER A 14 12.79 -7.01 1.35
CA SER A 14 14.17 -6.80 0.89
C SER A 14 14.20 -6.32 -0.56
N THR A 15 13.32 -6.85 -1.41
CA THR A 15 13.14 -6.40 -2.80
C THR A 15 12.80 -4.91 -2.88
N LEU A 16 11.84 -4.43 -2.09
CA LEU A 16 11.50 -3.02 -2.04
C LEU A 16 12.64 -2.17 -1.48
N LYS A 17 13.27 -2.59 -0.37
CA LYS A 17 14.40 -1.89 0.24
C LYS A 17 15.54 -1.68 -0.77
N THR A 18 15.91 -2.73 -1.52
CA THR A 18 16.94 -2.64 -2.57
C THR A 18 16.55 -1.67 -3.68
N ARG A 19 15.26 -1.58 -4.05
CA ARG A 19 14.81 -0.68 -5.12
C ARG A 19 14.78 0.79 -4.72
N ILE A 20 14.52 1.09 -3.45
CA ILE A 20 14.51 2.47 -2.94
C ILE A 20 15.88 2.94 -2.44
N ALA A 21 16.83 2.03 -2.22
CA ALA A 21 18.19 2.37 -1.81
C ALA A 21 18.85 3.46 -2.68
N PRO A 22 18.77 3.43 -4.02
CA PRO A 22 19.32 4.50 -4.85
C PRO A 22 18.47 5.79 -4.86
N ASP A 23 17.19 5.74 -4.45
CA ASP A 23 16.34 6.93 -4.33
C ASP A 23 16.51 7.56 -2.95
N VAL A 24 17.60 8.31 -2.78
CA VAL A 24 17.92 9.01 -1.52
C VAL A 24 16.86 10.01 -1.09
N ARG A 25 15.89 10.37 -1.94
CA ARG A 25 14.79 11.27 -1.60
C ARG A 25 13.54 10.53 -1.15
N HIS A 26 13.51 9.20 -1.18
CA HIS A 26 12.33 8.44 -0.78
C HIS A 26 11.95 8.76 0.70
N PRO A 27 10.67 9.02 1.05
CA PRO A 27 10.27 9.48 2.38
C PRO A 27 10.77 8.62 3.54
N ARG A 28 10.91 7.31 3.31
CA ARG A 28 11.45 6.36 4.29
C ARG A 28 12.86 6.72 4.79
N HIS A 29 13.69 7.33 3.94
CA HIS A 29 15.04 7.75 4.31
C HIS A 29 15.05 9.08 5.09
N HIS A 30 13.88 9.67 5.32
CA HIS A 30 13.70 11.02 5.88
C HIS A 30 12.69 11.03 7.03
N GLY A 31 12.76 10.00 7.88
CA GLY A 31 11.99 9.91 9.13
C GLY A 31 10.52 9.48 8.97
N VAL A 32 10.01 9.29 7.74
CA VAL A 32 8.66 8.76 7.56
C VAL A 32 8.67 7.24 7.73
N LYS A 33 8.04 6.73 8.79
CA LYS A 33 7.88 5.29 9.00
C LYS A 33 6.93 4.70 7.95
N MET A 34 7.38 3.67 7.23
CA MET A 34 6.63 3.06 6.12
C MET A 34 6.67 1.53 6.17
N GLN A 35 5.59 0.90 5.71
CA GLN A 35 5.42 -0.53 5.57
C GLN A 35 5.37 -0.92 4.10
N ALA A 36 5.96 -2.08 3.77
CA ALA A 36 5.71 -2.68 2.47
C ALA A 36 4.25 -3.14 2.41
N HIS A 37 3.62 -2.95 1.26
CA HIS A 37 2.22 -3.32 1.04
C HIS A 37 2.06 -4.00 -0.33
N HIS A 38 1.34 -5.12 -0.36
CA HIS A 38 0.90 -5.75 -1.61
C HIS A 38 -0.35 -5.06 -2.12
N ILE A 39 -0.22 -4.33 -3.22
CA ILE A 39 -1.31 -3.53 -3.78
C ILE A 39 -2.46 -4.43 -4.27
N LEU A 40 -2.14 -5.50 -4.97
CA LEU A 40 -3.04 -6.62 -5.15
C LEU A 40 -2.76 -7.60 -4.02
N SER A 41 -3.62 -7.57 -3.00
CA SER A 41 -3.54 -8.44 -1.81
C SER A 41 -3.70 -9.93 -2.16
N ALA A 42 -3.06 -10.81 -1.38
CA ALA A 42 -3.18 -12.26 -1.56
C ALA A 42 -4.62 -12.69 -1.30
N GLU A 43 -5.26 -12.13 -0.28
CA GLU A 43 -6.67 -12.40 0.00
C GLU A 43 -7.60 -11.92 -1.12
N GLY A 44 -7.36 -10.74 -1.71
CA GLY A 44 -8.09 -10.29 -2.89
C GLY A 44 -7.93 -11.22 -4.09
N ALA A 45 -6.72 -11.72 -4.34
CA ALA A 45 -6.46 -12.70 -5.40
C ALA A 45 -7.19 -14.02 -5.16
N LYS A 46 -7.26 -14.52 -3.91
CA LYS A 46 -8.04 -15.71 -3.55
C LYS A 46 -9.53 -15.49 -3.74
N LEU A 47 -10.08 -14.40 -3.19
CA LEU A 47 -11.50 -14.04 -3.26
C LEU A 47 -11.98 -13.79 -4.69
N SER A 48 -11.08 -13.43 -5.62
CA SER A 48 -11.40 -13.30 -7.05
C SER A 48 -11.77 -14.62 -7.72
N GLN A 49 -11.44 -15.76 -7.10
CA GLN A 49 -11.53 -17.11 -7.67
C GLN A 49 -10.63 -17.34 -8.89
N LEU A 50 -9.78 -16.37 -9.25
CA LEU A 50 -8.80 -16.50 -10.34
C LEU A 50 -7.40 -16.87 -9.86
N GLY A 51 -7.17 -17.00 -8.55
CA GLY A 51 -5.84 -17.24 -7.98
C GLY A 51 -5.05 -18.40 -8.62
N ARG A 52 -5.67 -19.58 -8.75
CA ARG A 52 -5.03 -20.74 -9.42
C ARG A 52 -4.71 -20.48 -10.89
N LYS A 53 -5.62 -19.79 -11.58
CA LYS A 53 -5.47 -19.43 -13.00
C LYS A 53 -4.31 -18.43 -13.18
N LEU A 54 -4.24 -17.40 -12.34
CA LEU A 54 -3.15 -16.42 -12.31
C LEU A 54 -1.79 -17.10 -12.05
N VAL A 55 -1.72 -18.02 -11.09
CA VAL A 55 -0.52 -18.84 -10.81
C VAL A 55 -0.12 -19.67 -12.03
N GLY A 56 -1.08 -20.32 -12.70
CA GLY A 56 -0.84 -21.08 -13.93
C GLY A 56 -0.28 -20.20 -15.06
N PHE A 57 -0.69 -18.94 -15.13
CA PHE A 57 -0.18 -17.95 -16.08
C PHE A 57 1.14 -17.28 -15.66
N GLY A 58 1.73 -17.70 -14.54
CA GLY A 58 3.01 -17.18 -14.09
C GLY A 58 2.94 -15.82 -13.39
N TYR A 59 1.75 -15.35 -12.99
CA TYR A 59 1.64 -14.17 -12.15
C TYR A 59 2.25 -14.43 -10.77
N ASP A 60 3.16 -13.56 -10.36
CA ASP A 60 3.77 -13.55 -9.03
C ASP A 60 3.36 -12.27 -8.31
N ILE A 61 2.67 -12.42 -7.19
CA ILE A 61 2.19 -11.31 -6.36
C ILE A 61 3.33 -10.53 -5.71
N ASN A 62 4.53 -11.11 -5.59
CA ASN A 62 5.71 -10.53 -4.96
C ASN A 62 6.56 -9.69 -5.92
N VAL A 63 6.13 -9.51 -7.18
CA VAL A 63 6.81 -8.61 -8.11
C VAL A 63 6.78 -7.19 -7.58
N ALA A 64 7.90 -6.47 -7.71
CA ALA A 64 8.01 -5.10 -7.23
C ALA A 64 6.91 -4.16 -7.76
N LYS A 65 6.41 -4.39 -8.98
CA LYS A 65 5.31 -3.61 -9.56
C LYS A 65 3.94 -3.81 -8.86
N ASN A 66 3.83 -4.80 -7.97
CA ASN A 66 2.69 -5.01 -7.10
C ASN A 66 2.96 -4.60 -5.63
N LEU A 67 4.13 -4.04 -5.35
CA LEU A 67 4.53 -3.65 -4.02
C LEU A 67 4.65 -2.13 -3.93
N ALA A 68 4.33 -1.53 -2.79
CA ALA A 68 4.65 -0.13 -2.52
C ALA A 68 5.00 0.05 -1.04
N PHE A 69 5.85 1.04 -0.74
CA PHE A 69 5.95 1.54 0.63
C PHE A 69 4.80 2.52 0.88
N LEU A 70 4.04 2.27 1.95
CA LEU A 70 2.97 3.15 2.43
C LEU A 70 3.28 3.61 3.87
N PRO A 71 2.94 4.85 4.25
CA PRO A 71 3.18 5.31 5.61
C PRO A 71 2.39 4.47 6.62
N CYS A 72 3.05 4.01 7.68
CA CYS A 72 2.41 3.15 8.69
C CYS A 72 2.02 3.89 9.98
N THR A 73 2.53 5.11 10.15
CA THR A 73 2.14 5.99 11.25
C THR A 73 1.12 7.02 10.81
N LEU A 74 0.29 7.50 11.75
CA LEU A 74 -0.68 8.55 11.45
C LEU A 74 -0.01 9.87 11.04
N GLN A 75 1.15 10.19 11.60
CA GLN A 75 1.83 11.47 11.38
C GLN A 75 2.51 11.49 10.01
N GLY A 76 3.27 10.44 9.68
CA GLY A 76 3.81 10.21 8.35
C GLY A 76 2.72 10.19 7.27
N ALA A 77 1.63 9.47 7.51
CA ALA A 77 0.46 9.44 6.64
C ALA A 77 -0.16 10.84 6.45
N CYS A 78 -0.28 11.59 7.54
CA CYS A 78 -0.88 12.92 7.54
C CYS A 78 -0.04 13.88 6.71
N TYR A 79 1.29 13.83 6.89
CA TYR A 79 2.28 14.62 6.17
C TYR A 79 2.32 14.31 4.69
N LEU A 80 2.48 13.04 4.32
CA LEU A 80 2.49 12.61 2.92
C LEU A 80 1.13 12.80 2.25
N GLY A 81 0.07 13.01 3.03
CA GLY A 81 -1.29 13.15 2.57
C GLY A 81 -1.88 11.82 2.10
N ILE A 82 -1.39 10.67 2.56
CA ILE A 82 -1.86 9.33 2.15
C ILE A 82 -2.51 8.69 3.36
N GLN A 83 -3.54 7.85 3.18
CA GLN A 83 -4.07 7.07 4.30
C GLN A 83 -2.99 6.17 4.90
N PRO A 84 -3.00 5.93 6.23
CA PRO A 84 -2.06 5.01 6.84
C PRO A 84 -2.35 3.60 6.35
N HIS A 85 -1.30 2.86 6.02
CA HIS A 85 -1.33 1.41 6.03
C HIS A 85 -1.10 0.94 7.47
N ARG A 86 -1.77 -0.10 7.92
CA ARG A 86 -1.55 -0.61 9.27
C ARG A 86 -1.60 -2.12 9.23
N GLY A 87 -0.48 -2.78 9.53
CA GLY A 87 -0.52 -4.15 10.03
C GLY A 87 -1.09 -4.22 11.46
N ASN A 88 -1.15 -5.39 12.08
CA ASN A 88 -1.69 -5.61 13.43
C ASN A 88 -0.92 -4.94 14.60
N HIS A 89 -0.10 -3.91 14.36
CA HIS A 89 0.81 -3.33 15.34
C HIS A 89 0.44 -1.88 15.76
N THR A 90 0.75 -1.51 17.00
CA THR A 90 0.62 -0.16 17.57
C THR A 90 1.74 0.76 17.08
N ALA A 91 1.52 2.09 17.05
CA ALA A 91 2.56 3.06 16.69
C ALA A 91 3.77 3.06 17.65
N LEU A 92 3.61 2.42 18.82
CA LEU A 92 4.68 1.98 19.70
C LEU A 92 5.20 0.66 19.16
N SER A 93 6.23 0.74 18.36
CA SER A 93 6.96 -0.41 17.90
C SER A 93 8.41 -0.01 17.77
N ASP A 94 9.08 -0.04 18.92
CA ASP A 94 10.49 0.28 19.09
C ASP A 94 11.39 -0.87 18.59
N GLY A 95 10.89 -1.66 17.63
CA GLY A 95 11.51 -2.86 17.10
C GLY A 95 11.34 -2.95 15.59
N GLU A 96 12.37 -2.50 14.87
CA GLU A 96 12.53 -2.42 13.40
C GLU A 96 12.11 -3.67 12.57
N ALA A 97 11.83 -4.82 13.19
CA ALA A 97 11.67 -6.09 12.49
C ALA A 97 10.22 -6.54 12.23
N GLN A 98 9.24 -6.12 13.04
CA GLN A 98 7.85 -6.61 12.89
C GLN A 98 6.97 -5.67 12.07
N ASP A 99 7.26 -4.37 12.04
CA ASP A 99 6.41 -3.38 11.36
C ASP A 99 6.79 -3.12 9.92
N GLU A 100 7.40 -4.06 9.22
CA GLU A 100 7.83 -3.85 7.84
C GLU A 100 7.06 -4.71 6.83
N PHE A 101 6.32 -5.70 7.32
CA PHE A 101 5.57 -6.66 6.52
C PHE A 101 4.08 -6.29 6.41
N ASP A 102 3.48 -6.62 5.28
CA ASP A 102 2.07 -6.38 4.98
C ASP A 102 1.17 -7.48 5.58
N ASP A 103 0.31 -7.10 6.51
CA ASP A 103 -0.74 -7.97 7.05
C ASP A 103 -2.04 -7.77 6.25
N ASP A 104 -2.49 -8.82 5.56
CA ASP A 104 -3.77 -8.77 4.84
C ASP A 104 -4.93 -8.66 5.83
N ASP A 105 -4.91 -9.37 6.97
CA ASP A 105 -6.04 -9.39 7.91
C ASP A 105 -6.30 -8.03 8.57
N ALA A 106 -5.32 -7.12 8.51
CA ALA A 106 -5.44 -5.78 9.04
C ALA A 106 -6.19 -4.81 8.11
N HIS A 107 -6.41 -5.17 6.84
CA HIS A 107 -7.22 -4.34 5.94
C HIS A 107 -8.71 -4.59 6.18
N PRO A 108 -9.57 -3.57 6.03
CA PRO A 108 -10.99 -3.78 5.99
C PRO A 108 -11.37 -4.80 4.90
N ARG A 109 -12.34 -5.68 5.19
CA ARG A 109 -12.85 -6.66 4.22
C ARG A 109 -13.29 -6.02 2.89
N ASP A 110 -13.67 -4.75 2.91
CA ASP A 110 -14.02 -3.99 1.70
C ASP A 110 -12.85 -3.83 0.71
N TYR A 111 -11.60 -3.78 1.18
CA TYR A 111 -10.41 -3.63 0.36
C TYR A 111 -10.08 -4.91 -0.40
N HIS A 112 -10.02 -6.05 0.29
CA HIS A 112 -9.83 -7.33 -0.40
C HIS A 112 -10.98 -7.62 -1.37
N ALA A 113 -12.21 -7.26 -1.00
CA ALA A 113 -13.35 -7.37 -1.90
C ALA A 113 -13.24 -6.43 -3.13
N LEU A 114 -12.70 -5.22 -2.95
CA LEU A 114 -12.39 -4.31 -4.06
C LEU A 114 -11.38 -4.95 -5.02
N VAL A 115 -10.24 -5.40 -4.49
CA VAL A 115 -9.18 -6.06 -5.26
C VAL A 115 -9.73 -7.28 -5.98
N ALA A 116 -10.48 -8.14 -5.27
CA ALA A 116 -11.10 -9.33 -5.84
C ALA A 116 -12.02 -9.02 -7.03
N ARG A 117 -12.91 -8.02 -6.87
CA ARG A 117 -13.79 -7.57 -7.96
C ARG A 117 -13.00 -6.99 -9.12
N ALA A 118 -11.93 -6.24 -8.85
CA ALA A 118 -11.11 -5.65 -9.90
C ALA A 118 -10.36 -6.72 -10.70
N ILE A 119 -9.77 -7.71 -10.03
CA ILE A 119 -9.15 -8.88 -10.66
C ILE A 119 -10.19 -9.67 -11.47
N LYS A 120 -11.37 -9.94 -10.90
CA LYS A 120 -12.42 -10.72 -11.58
C LYS A 120 -12.92 -10.04 -12.86
N ARG A 121 -12.98 -8.71 -12.90
CA ARG A 121 -13.34 -7.95 -14.12
C ARG A 121 -12.36 -8.15 -15.28
N LEU A 122 -11.14 -8.58 -14.99
CA LEU A 122 -10.11 -8.85 -16.00
C LEU A 122 -10.18 -10.28 -16.53
N GLU A 123 -11.05 -11.15 -16.02
CA GLU A 123 -11.14 -12.56 -16.42
C GLU A 123 -11.21 -12.75 -17.93
N VAL A 124 -12.13 -12.05 -18.62
CA VAL A 124 -12.28 -12.15 -20.07
C VAL A 124 -11.02 -11.66 -20.80
N LYS A 125 -10.34 -10.63 -20.28
CA LYS A 125 -9.11 -10.08 -20.87
C LYS A 125 -7.95 -11.07 -20.69
N ILE A 126 -7.86 -11.69 -19.53
CA ILE A 126 -6.87 -12.71 -19.18
C ILE A 126 -7.09 -13.96 -20.06
N ASP A 127 -8.32 -14.43 -20.19
CA ASP A 127 -8.67 -15.65 -20.93
C ASP A 127 -8.44 -15.51 -22.43
N LYS A 128 -8.74 -14.34 -23.00
CA LYS A 128 -8.42 -14.05 -24.41
C LYS A 128 -6.92 -14.00 -24.66
N LYS A 129 -6.13 -13.74 -23.64
CA LYS A 129 -4.71 -13.49 -23.79
C LYS A 129 -3.87 -14.72 -23.58
N CYS A 130 -4.29 -15.77 -22.87
CA CYS A 130 -3.42 -16.91 -22.62
C CYS A 130 -4.10 -18.24 -22.97
N THR A 131 -3.44 -19.05 -23.81
CA THR A 131 -3.92 -20.38 -24.20
C THR A 131 -3.51 -21.48 -23.21
N GLY A 132 -2.64 -21.14 -22.24
CA GLY A 132 -2.17 -22.05 -21.19
C GLY A 132 -1.04 -22.98 -21.59
N ARG A 133 -0.32 -22.69 -22.70
CA ARG A 133 0.79 -23.51 -23.20
C ARG A 133 2.15 -22.97 -22.73
N ASP A 134 3.10 -23.87 -22.48
CA ASP A 134 4.47 -23.48 -22.13
C ASP A 134 5.18 -22.83 -23.34
N GLY A 135 5.81 -21.67 -23.12
CA GLY A 135 6.41 -20.84 -24.16
C GLY A 135 5.50 -19.74 -24.74
N ASP A 136 4.25 -19.63 -24.25
CA ASP A 136 3.35 -18.54 -24.67
C ASP A 136 3.94 -17.16 -24.29
N LYS A 137 4.01 -16.26 -25.27
CA LYS A 137 4.26 -14.81 -25.10
C LYS A 137 3.21 -14.12 -24.21
N ASP A 138 2.19 -14.87 -23.81
CA ASP A 138 1.01 -14.43 -23.11
C ASP A 138 1.20 -14.30 -21.59
N LYS A 139 2.22 -14.97 -21.01
CA LYS A 139 2.57 -14.81 -19.59
C LYS A 139 2.97 -13.36 -19.28
N ASP A 140 3.74 -12.74 -20.18
CA ASP A 140 4.11 -11.32 -20.10
C ASP A 140 2.88 -10.41 -20.22
N ALA A 141 1.89 -10.80 -21.04
CA ALA A 141 0.66 -10.04 -21.19
C ALA A 141 -0.20 -10.08 -19.91
N VAL A 142 -0.37 -11.25 -19.29
CA VAL A 142 -1.07 -11.38 -17.99
C VAL A 142 -0.32 -10.58 -16.92
N MET A 143 1.01 -10.70 -16.85
CA MET A 143 1.81 -9.93 -15.92
C MET A 143 1.65 -8.41 -16.14
N SER A 144 1.64 -7.94 -17.39
CA SER A 144 1.40 -6.54 -17.72
C SER A 144 0.01 -6.07 -17.25
N ILE A 145 -1.02 -6.87 -17.52
CA ILE A 145 -2.41 -6.57 -17.08
C ILE A 145 -2.48 -6.41 -15.56
N MET A 146 -1.82 -7.30 -14.81
CA MET A 146 -1.82 -7.26 -13.35
C MET A 146 -0.99 -6.10 -12.81
N ASN A 147 0.11 -5.73 -13.47
CA ASN A 147 0.90 -4.55 -13.12
C ASN A 147 0.11 -3.24 -13.35
N ASP A 148 -0.62 -3.17 -14.46
CA ASP A 148 -1.50 -2.02 -14.75
C ASP A 148 -2.60 -1.92 -13.68
N LEU A 149 -3.22 -3.04 -13.31
CA LEU A 149 -4.20 -3.07 -12.24
C LEU A 149 -3.59 -2.65 -10.88
N SER A 150 -2.37 -3.08 -10.58
CA SER A 150 -1.65 -2.66 -9.36
C SER A 150 -1.50 -1.15 -9.33
N GLN A 151 -1.08 -0.53 -10.43
CA GLN A 151 -1.00 0.92 -10.55
C GLN A 151 -2.37 1.59 -10.33
N GLU A 152 -3.44 1.06 -10.93
CA GLU A 152 -4.81 1.60 -10.77
C GLU A 152 -5.28 1.56 -9.31
N ILE A 153 -5.08 0.43 -8.61
CA ILE A 153 -5.44 0.30 -7.19
C ILE A 153 -4.59 1.21 -6.31
N LEU A 154 -3.28 1.35 -6.57
CA LEU A 154 -2.44 2.30 -5.83
C LEU A 154 -2.94 3.75 -6.00
N MET A 155 -3.39 4.10 -7.20
CA MET A 155 -3.99 5.42 -7.45
C MET A 155 -5.33 5.60 -6.74
N LEU A 156 -6.07 4.53 -6.41
CA LEU A 156 -7.22 4.61 -5.51
C LEU A 156 -6.80 4.79 -4.06
N ILE A 157 -5.80 4.03 -3.58
CA ILE A 157 -5.24 4.17 -2.22
C ILE A 157 -4.79 5.61 -1.98
N TYR A 158 -4.09 6.19 -2.97
CA TYR A 158 -3.63 7.57 -2.97
C TYR A 158 -4.79 8.56 -3.18
N GLY A 159 -5.47 8.53 -4.32
CA GLY A 159 -6.36 9.61 -4.75
C GLY A 159 -7.77 9.55 -4.16
N LYS A 160 -8.24 8.36 -3.80
CA LYS A 160 -9.64 8.10 -3.37
C LYS A 160 -9.65 7.10 -2.20
N PRO A 161 -9.04 7.43 -1.05
CA PRO A 161 -8.88 6.49 0.07
C PRO A 161 -10.21 5.92 0.58
N ASN A 162 -11.32 6.65 0.45
CA ASN A 162 -12.67 6.16 0.78
C ASN A 162 -13.14 4.97 -0.09
N ARG A 163 -12.54 4.77 -1.28
CA ARG A 163 -12.84 3.68 -2.21
C ARG A 163 -11.90 2.49 -2.09
N ALA A 164 -10.72 2.68 -1.51
CA ALA A 164 -9.69 1.66 -1.28
C ALA A 164 -9.17 1.81 0.15
N ARG A 165 -10.03 1.54 1.13
CA ARG A 165 -9.76 1.82 2.54
C ARG A 165 -8.77 0.80 3.09
N LEU A 166 -7.62 1.25 3.57
CA LEU A 166 -6.67 0.41 4.30
C LEU A 166 -6.92 0.47 5.81
N THR A 167 -7.63 1.49 6.28
CA THR A 167 -7.98 1.66 7.70
C THR A 167 -9.34 2.36 7.86
N LYS A 168 -9.93 2.29 9.07
CA LYS A 168 -11.19 2.99 9.38
C LYS A 168 -11.09 4.52 9.29
N VAL A 169 -9.88 5.09 9.33
CA VAL A 169 -9.64 6.54 9.30
C VAL A 169 -9.40 7.09 7.89
N ALA A 170 -9.45 6.24 6.86
CA ALA A 170 -9.15 6.57 5.46
C ALA A 170 -9.79 7.89 4.97
N ASP A 171 -11.03 8.16 5.37
CA ASP A 171 -11.77 9.37 4.95
C ASP A 171 -11.13 10.67 5.45
N SER A 172 -10.43 10.63 6.58
CA SER A 172 -9.70 11.77 7.14
C SER A 172 -8.49 12.16 6.28
N PHE A 173 -8.10 11.29 5.35
CA PHE A 173 -6.99 11.48 4.41
C PHE A 173 -7.46 11.75 2.98
N LEU A 174 -8.76 12.00 2.77
CA LEU A 174 -9.28 12.48 1.49
C LEU A 174 -8.62 13.81 1.09
N LEU A 175 -8.47 14.01 -0.21
CA LEU A 175 -7.95 15.27 -0.75
C LEU A 175 -8.83 16.45 -0.30
N GLY A 176 -8.20 17.50 0.22
CA GLY A 176 -8.90 18.67 0.77
C GLY A 176 -9.44 18.49 2.20
N ASN A 177 -9.35 17.29 2.79
CA ASN A 177 -9.78 17.07 4.17
C ASN A 177 -8.73 17.59 5.18
N THR A 178 -9.16 18.43 6.11
CA THR A 178 -8.30 19.05 7.14
C THR A 178 -8.10 18.18 8.39
N ILE A 179 -8.84 17.08 8.54
CA ILE A 179 -8.78 16.17 9.70
C ILE A 179 -7.40 15.49 9.80
N GLY A 180 -6.98 14.77 8.76
CA GLY A 180 -5.71 14.03 8.77
C GLY A 180 -5.59 13.10 9.97
N CYS A 181 -4.47 13.18 10.71
CA CYS A 181 -4.23 12.37 11.92
C CYS A 181 -5.02 12.81 13.16
N SER A 182 -5.74 13.94 13.12
CA SER A 182 -6.44 14.53 14.28
C SER A 182 -5.57 14.70 15.54
N GLY A 183 -4.25 14.78 15.41
CA GLY A 183 -3.32 14.82 16.55
C GLY A 183 -3.30 13.54 17.39
N ALA A 184 -3.60 12.39 16.79
CA ALA A 184 -3.53 11.06 17.37
C ALA A 184 -2.33 10.27 16.82
N ASP A 185 -1.83 9.34 17.62
CA ASP A 185 -0.72 8.45 17.24
C ASP A 185 -1.20 7.07 16.79
N SER A 186 -2.46 6.72 17.05
CA SER A 186 -3.02 5.45 16.65
C SER A 186 -4.40 5.60 16.02
N VAL A 187 -4.74 4.68 15.11
CA VAL A 187 -6.07 4.56 14.52
C VAL A 187 -7.16 4.37 15.60
N GLY A 188 -6.82 3.78 16.75
CA GLY A 188 -7.74 3.58 17.88
C GLY A 188 -8.15 4.89 18.58
N SER A 189 -7.19 5.81 18.75
CA SER A 189 -7.38 7.11 19.42
C SER A 189 -7.70 8.27 18.48
N HIS A 190 -7.78 8.01 17.17
CA HIS A 190 -8.13 9.00 16.15
C HIS A 190 -9.56 9.53 16.33
N SER A 191 -9.75 10.83 16.06
CA SER A 191 -11.03 11.51 16.12
C SER A 191 -11.36 12.15 14.77
N ALA A 192 -12.46 11.73 14.16
CA ALA A 192 -12.94 12.26 12.89
C ALA A 192 -13.60 13.66 13.00
N SER A 193 -13.54 14.33 14.15
CA SER A 193 -14.16 15.64 14.37
C SER A 193 -13.17 16.79 14.57
N ARG A 194 -11.87 16.50 14.68
CA ARG A 194 -10.85 17.52 14.98
C ARG A 194 -9.77 17.56 13.90
N PRO A 195 -9.40 18.76 13.41
CA PRO A 195 -8.29 18.91 12.48
C PRO A 195 -6.97 18.48 13.11
N CYS A 196 -6.01 18.11 12.27
CA CYS A 196 -4.63 17.93 12.70
C CYS A 196 -4.11 19.25 13.30
N PRO A 197 -3.56 19.24 14.53
CA PRO A 197 -3.12 20.46 15.23
C PRO A 197 -1.91 21.15 14.58
N VAL A 198 -1.17 20.43 13.73
CA VAL A 198 -0.09 20.98 12.93
C VAL A 198 -0.48 21.13 11.45
N HIS A 199 -1.78 21.16 11.17
CA HIS A 199 -2.35 21.36 9.82
C HIS A 199 -1.76 20.42 8.77
N ARG A 200 -1.59 19.15 9.15
CA ARG A 200 -0.98 18.08 8.34
C ARG A 200 0.50 18.28 8.03
N ASN A 201 1.15 19.33 8.51
CA ASN A 201 2.57 19.55 8.33
C ASN A 201 3.35 18.99 9.55
N HIS A 202 3.79 17.74 9.44
CA HIS A 202 4.62 17.08 10.46
C HIS A 202 6.13 17.17 10.20
N TYR A 203 6.59 18.03 9.28
CA TYR A 203 8.02 18.30 9.09
C TYR A 203 8.59 18.84 10.41
N GLN A 204 9.37 18.02 11.11
CA GLN A 204 9.94 18.32 12.43
C GLN A 204 8.92 18.92 13.43
N ARG A 205 7.63 18.57 13.29
CA ARG A 205 6.52 19.19 14.03
C ARG A 205 5.49 18.16 14.46
N GLN A 206 5.11 18.20 15.73
CA GLN A 206 4.08 17.33 16.31
C GLN A 206 3.26 18.12 17.34
N ARG A 207 2.09 17.60 17.70
CA ARG A 207 1.35 18.12 18.85
C ARG A 207 2.09 17.79 20.14
N VAL A 208 1.92 18.63 21.16
CA VAL A 208 2.26 18.27 22.55
C VAL A 208 1.60 16.93 22.92
N GLY A 209 2.41 15.97 23.35
CA GLY A 209 1.99 14.63 23.76
C GLY A 209 1.88 13.58 22.64
N GLN A 210 2.16 13.95 21.38
CA GLN A 210 2.34 12.96 20.31
C GLN A 210 3.78 12.43 20.27
N THR A 211 3.96 11.18 19.83
CA THR A 211 5.29 10.62 19.50
C THR A 211 5.98 11.47 18.43
N VAL A 212 7.28 11.73 18.59
CA VAL A 212 8.08 12.51 17.63
C VAL A 212 8.73 11.59 16.61
N GLU A 213 8.37 11.73 15.32
CA GLU A 213 8.88 10.91 14.21
C GLU A 213 10.11 11.50 13.49
N ASN A 214 10.58 12.70 13.87
CA ASN A 214 11.75 13.37 13.25
C ASN A 214 11.68 13.43 11.70
N ILE A 215 10.50 13.67 11.15
CA ILE A 215 10.30 13.73 9.69
C ILE A 215 11.06 14.93 9.12
N THR A 216 11.98 14.65 8.18
CA THR A 216 12.78 15.65 7.45
C THR A 216 12.50 15.65 5.94
N PHE A 217 11.52 14.86 5.49
CA PHE A 217 11.20 14.75 4.07
C PHE A 217 10.63 16.08 3.55
N GLU A 218 11.18 16.64 2.47
CA GLU A 218 10.65 17.89 1.88
C GLU A 218 9.59 17.60 0.80
N LEU A 219 8.35 18.02 1.04
CA LEU A 219 7.26 17.94 0.05
C LEU A 219 7.35 19.10 -0.93
N LYS A 220 7.74 18.83 -2.18
CA LYS A 220 7.90 19.87 -3.22
C LYS A 220 6.58 20.35 -3.85
N ASP A 221 5.58 19.48 -3.96
CA ASP A 221 4.33 19.74 -4.71
C ASP A 221 3.06 19.46 -3.88
N GLY A 222 3.13 19.68 -2.56
CA GLY A 222 1.98 19.59 -1.66
C GLY A 222 1.48 18.17 -1.33
N ARG A 223 1.94 17.12 -2.04
CA ARG A 223 1.62 15.72 -1.70
C ARG A 223 2.66 14.74 -2.25
N TYR A 224 2.88 13.64 -1.54
CA TYR A 224 3.69 12.53 -2.03
C TYR A 224 2.86 11.62 -2.93
N VAL A 225 3.39 11.28 -4.10
CA VAL A 225 2.76 10.33 -5.03
C VAL A 225 3.46 8.98 -4.89
N PRO A 226 2.82 7.95 -4.30
CA PRO A 226 3.44 6.64 -4.17
C PRO A 226 3.55 5.99 -5.55
N ARG A 227 4.56 5.14 -5.73
CA ARG A 227 4.81 4.42 -6.99
C ARG A 227 5.03 2.95 -6.70
N PRO A 228 4.55 2.03 -7.55
CA PRO A 228 4.85 0.63 -7.35
C PRO A 228 6.36 0.37 -7.53
N GLY A 229 6.92 -0.41 -6.62
CA GLY A 229 8.29 -0.86 -6.63
C GLY A 229 9.31 0.24 -6.31
N ARG A 230 8.87 1.38 -5.77
CA ARG A 230 9.69 2.54 -5.43
C ARG A 230 9.18 3.23 -4.18
#